data_AF-A0AAX4JYW5-F1
#
_entry.id   AF-A0AAX4JYW5-F1
#
_cell.length_a   1.000
_cell.length_b   1.000
_cell.length_c   1.000
_cell.angle_alpha   90.00
_cell.angle_beta   90.00
_cell.angle_gamma   90.00
#
_symmetry.space_group_name_H-M   'P 1'
#
loop_
_entity.id
_entity.type
_entity.pdbx_description
1 polymer ?
#
loop_
_entity_poly.entity_id
_entity_poly.type
_entity_poly.pdbx_seq_one_letter_code
_entity_poly.pdbx_strand_id
1 'polypeptide(L)'
;MLFCPYCANNLTIGDREDSSDKCWICPTCPYQYIIERQISMRTHLKRKEVDDVLGGKEAWANVDKTDAACPKCDHRKAYFRQLQIRSADEPMTTFYKCCDCGHQWREN
;
A
#
# COMPACT_ATOMS: atom_id res chain seq x y z
N MET A 1 0.02 20.51 -0.16
CA MET A 1 1.47 20.72 -0.17
C MET A 1 1.77 21.76 -1.25
N LEU A 2 2.64 22.73 -0.98
CA LEU A 2 2.98 23.82 -1.90
C LEU A 2 4.37 23.58 -2.49
N PHE A 3 4.52 23.86 -3.79
CA PHE A 3 5.75 23.64 -4.54
C PHE A 3 6.27 24.97 -5.11
N CYS A 4 7.59 25.09 -5.24
CA CYS A 4 8.22 26.24 -5.88
C CYS A 4 7.98 26.22 -7.41
N PRO A 5 7.54 27.33 -8.05
CA PRO A 5 7.30 27.38 -9.49
C PRO A 5 8.56 27.26 -10.35
N TYR A 6 9.74 27.51 -9.79
CA TYR A 6 11.01 27.50 -10.53
C TYR A 6 11.75 26.16 -10.48
N CYS A 7 11.77 25.51 -9.31
CA CYS A 7 12.55 24.29 -9.10
C CYS A 7 11.71 23.07 -8.73
N ALA A 8 10.37 23.21 -8.72
CA ALA A 8 9.40 22.17 -8.36
C ALA A 8 9.65 21.49 -6.99
N ASN A 9 10.50 22.08 -6.15
CA ASN A 9 10.85 21.54 -4.84
C ASN A 9 9.78 21.91 -3.80
N ASN A 10 9.70 21.14 -2.73
CA ASN A 10 8.79 21.43 -1.62
C ASN A 10 9.21 22.74 -0.92
N LEU A 11 8.22 23.57 -0.61
CA LEU A 11 8.44 24.75 0.21
C LEU A 11 8.40 24.34 1.69
N THR A 12 9.32 24.87 2.48
CA THR A 12 9.38 24.68 3.94
C THR A 12 8.93 25.96 4.65
N ILE A 13 8.44 25.83 5.88
CA ILE A 13 8.02 26.99 6.69
C ILE A 13 9.26 27.49 7.45
N GLY A 14 9.55 28.78 7.35
CA GLY A 14 10.59 29.45 8.12
C GLY A 14 10.14 30.86 8.55
N ASP A 15 11.01 31.54 9.28
CA ASP A 15 10.80 32.91 9.76
C ASP A 15 11.67 33.88 8.95
N ARG A 16 11.18 35.11 8.76
CA ARG A 16 11.96 36.19 8.16
C ARG A 16 12.73 36.93 9.26
N GLU A 17 13.99 37.29 9.01
CA GLU A 17 14.86 37.94 10.00
C GLU A 17 14.30 39.29 10.53
N ASP A 18 13.50 40.01 9.73
CA ASP A 18 13.04 41.37 10.03
C ASP A 18 11.63 41.47 10.65
N SER A 19 10.81 40.42 10.56
CA SER A 19 9.43 40.42 11.07
C SER A 19 9.05 38.98 11.42
N SER A 20 8.35 38.80 12.54
CA SER A 20 7.86 37.49 13.04
C SER A 20 6.74 36.88 12.16
N ASP A 21 6.75 37.20 10.86
CA ASP A 21 5.83 36.70 9.86
C ASP A 21 6.40 35.41 9.25
N LYS A 22 5.55 34.37 9.21
CA LYS A 22 5.93 33.08 8.65
C LYS A 22 6.01 33.16 7.13
N CYS A 23 7.06 32.59 6.55
CA CYS A 23 7.24 32.53 5.11
C CYS A 23 7.49 31.08 4.63
N TRP A 24 7.06 30.81 3.40
CA TRP A 24 7.44 29.63 2.65
C TRP A 24 8.77 29.89 1.97
N ILE A 25 9.78 29.11 2.33
CA ILE A 25 11.15 29.22 1.83
C ILE A 25 11.44 27.98 0.98
N CYS A 26 12.09 28.17 -0.16
CA CYS A 26 12.64 27.05 -0.91
C CYS A 26 14.08 26.74 -0.44
N PRO A 27 14.45 25.47 -0.19
CA PRO A 27 15.82 25.13 0.20
C PRO A 27 16.83 25.20 -0.97
N THR A 28 16.35 25.26 -2.21
CA THR A 28 17.21 25.16 -3.42
C THR A 28 17.35 26.49 -4.16
N CYS A 29 16.42 27.42 -3.97
CA CYS A 29 16.42 28.71 -4.68
C CYS A 29 16.00 29.84 -3.72
N PRO A 30 16.32 31.11 -4.01
CA PRO A 30 16.00 32.25 -3.14
C PRO A 30 14.50 32.65 -3.17
N TYR A 31 13.61 31.72 -3.55
CA TYR A 31 12.18 31.97 -3.59
C TYR A 31 11.62 32.01 -2.16
N GLN A 32 10.97 33.12 -1.83
CA GLN A 32 10.28 33.35 -0.57
C GLN A 32 8.86 33.83 -0.83
N TYR A 33 7.89 33.28 -0.10
CA TYR A 33 6.48 33.67 -0.19
C TYR A 33 5.88 33.85 1.21
N ILE A 34 5.23 34.99 1.46
CA ILE A 34 4.72 35.34 2.79
C ILE A 34 3.39 34.61 3.06
N ILE A 35 3.24 34.05 4.26
CA ILE A 35 2.01 33.37 4.68
C ILE A 35 1.06 34.40 5.28
N GLU A 36 0.21 35.00 4.46
CA GLU A 36 -0.78 35.99 4.92
C GLU A 36 -1.95 35.39 5.71
N ARG A 37 -2.23 34.09 5.52
CA ARG A 37 -3.41 33.42 6.10
C ARG A 37 -3.04 32.07 6.69
N GLN A 38 -3.72 31.71 7.77
CA GLN A 38 -3.60 30.38 8.35
C GLN A 38 -4.17 29.33 7.38
N ILE A 39 -3.29 28.55 6.75
CA ILE A 39 -3.67 27.45 5.86
C ILE A 39 -3.67 26.16 6.69
N SER A 40 -4.85 25.62 6.98
CA SER A 40 -4.99 24.29 7.57
C SER A 40 -5.81 23.40 6.64
N MET A 41 -5.23 22.27 6.24
CA MET A 41 -5.92 21.28 5.42
C MET A 41 -5.95 19.98 6.23
N ARG A 42 -7.14 19.61 6.71
CA ARG A 42 -7.37 18.34 7.40
C ARG A 42 -8.09 17.40 6.46
N THR A 43 -7.39 16.39 5.96
CA THR A 43 -8.02 15.31 5.21
C THR A 43 -8.30 14.17 6.18
N HIS A 44 -9.56 13.72 6.26
CA HIS A 44 -9.90 12.52 7.01
C HIS A 44 -9.46 11.29 6.19
N LEU A 45 -8.41 10.60 6.65
CA LEU A 45 -7.99 9.35 6.05
C LEU A 45 -9.04 8.29 6.38
N LYS A 46 -9.84 7.92 5.38
CA LYS A 46 -10.60 6.67 5.47
C LYS A 46 -9.58 5.53 5.47
N ARG A 47 -9.75 4.59 6.41
CA ARG A 47 -8.93 3.38 6.45
C ARG A 47 -9.11 2.67 5.10
N LYS A 48 -8.01 2.44 4.39
CA LYS A 48 -8.04 1.63 3.18
C LYS A 48 -8.56 0.25 3.57
N GLU A 49 -9.64 -0.18 2.95
CA GLU A 49 -10.07 -1.58 3.07
C GLU A 49 -8.91 -2.45 2.60
N VAL A 50 -8.62 -3.53 3.31
CA VAL A 50 -7.57 -4.45 2.92
C VAL A 50 -8.06 -5.07 1.63
N ASP A 51 -7.59 -4.52 0.51
CA ASP A 51 -7.75 -5.14 -0.79
C ASP A 51 -7.11 -6.52 -0.65
N ASP A 52 -7.87 -7.57 -0.94
CA ASP A 52 -7.35 -8.93 -0.96
C ASP A 52 -6.21 -8.93 -1.98
N VAL A 53 -4.96 -8.82 -1.51
CA VAL A 53 -3.71 -8.79 -2.30
C VAL A 53 -3.62 -9.96 -3.28
N LEU A 54 -4.43 -10.94 -3.03
CA LEU A 54 -4.55 -12.21 -3.71
C LEU A 54 -5.69 -12.26 -4.73
N GLY A 55 -6.32 -11.12 -5.04
CA GLY A 55 -7.51 -11.00 -5.87
C GLY A 55 -8.72 -11.63 -5.17
N GLY A 56 -9.87 -10.98 -5.28
CA GLY A 56 -11.10 -11.36 -4.58
C GLY A 56 -11.66 -12.72 -4.98
N LYS A 57 -13.00 -12.84 -4.98
CA LYS A 57 -13.68 -14.13 -5.24
C LYS A 57 -13.31 -14.77 -6.59
N GLU A 58 -12.92 -13.97 -7.58
CA GLU A 58 -12.58 -14.41 -8.95
C GLU A 58 -11.13 -14.92 -9.09
N ALA A 59 -10.23 -14.63 -8.15
CA ALA A 59 -8.83 -15.03 -8.27
C ALA A 59 -8.59 -16.54 -8.18
N TRP A 60 -9.62 -17.30 -7.79
CA TRP A 60 -9.60 -18.76 -7.72
C TRP A 60 -10.31 -19.44 -8.89
N ALA A 61 -10.89 -18.67 -9.83
CA ALA A 61 -11.67 -19.23 -10.94
C ALA A 61 -10.79 -19.94 -11.99
N ASN A 62 -9.59 -19.42 -12.24
CA ASN A 62 -8.64 -19.93 -13.25
C ASN A 62 -7.46 -20.69 -12.64
N VAL A 63 -7.60 -21.13 -11.40
CA VAL A 63 -6.50 -21.74 -10.64
C VAL A 63 -6.58 -23.26 -10.76
N ASP A 64 -5.45 -23.91 -10.97
CA ASP A 64 -5.38 -25.36 -11.07
C ASP A 64 -5.83 -26.05 -9.77
N LYS A 65 -6.38 -27.26 -9.94
CA LYS A 65 -6.83 -28.12 -8.84
C LYS A 65 -5.78 -29.20 -8.61
N THR A 66 -5.44 -29.43 -7.35
CA THR A 66 -4.57 -30.52 -6.92
C THR A 66 -5.26 -31.41 -5.89
N ASP A 67 -4.74 -32.62 -5.71
CA ASP A 67 -5.18 -33.54 -4.68
C ASP A 67 -4.47 -33.18 -3.37
N ALA A 68 -5.12 -32.36 -2.55
CA ALA A 68 -4.65 -31.94 -1.24
C ALA A 68 -5.79 -32.02 -0.23
N ALA A 69 -5.57 -32.77 0.85
CA ALA A 69 -6.55 -32.98 1.91
C ALA A 69 -6.75 -31.69 2.71
N CYS A 70 -7.99 -31.21 2.79
CA CYS A 70 -8.32 -30.04 3.58
C CYS A 70 -8.25 -30.36 5.08
N PRO A 71 -7.50 -29.59 5.90
CA PRO A 71 -7.37 -29.87 7.34
C PRO A 71 -8.67 -29.70 8.14
N LYS A 72 -9.72 -29.12 7.53
CA LYS A 72 -11.00 -28.83 8.20
C LYS A 72 -12.13 -29.81 7.82
N CYS A 73 -12.16 -30.27 6.58
CA CYS A 73 -13.29 -31.05 6.05
C CYS A 73 -12.86 -32.37 5.38
N ASP A 74 -11.57 -32.71 5.43
CA ASP A 74 -10.97 -33.93 4.84
C ASP A 74 -11.19 -34.11 3.33
N HIS A 75 -11.74 -33.09 2.65
CA HIS A 75 -11.94 -33.14 1.21
C HIS A 75 -10.59 -33.16 0.49
N ARG A 76 -10.43 -34.06 -0.48
CA ARG A 76 -9.16 -34.30 -1.17
C ARG A 76 -8.84 -33.33 -2.30
N LYS A 77 -9.74 -32.43 -2.69
CA LYS A 77 -9.49 -31.46 -3.79
C LYS A 77 -9.35 -30.03 -3.29
N ALA A 78 -8.26 -29.38 -3.66
CA ALA A 78 -8.01 -27.97 -3.38
C ALA A 78 -7.53 -27.24 -4.62
N TYR A 79 -7.90 -25.96 -4.76
CA TYR A 79 -7.25 -25.05 -5.68
C TYR A 79 -5.88 -24.68 -5.11
N PHE A 80 -4.84 -24.64 -5.93
CA PHE A 80 -3.49 -24.26 -5.48
C PHE A 80 -2.89 -23.17 -6.36
N ARG A 81 -2.17 -22.23 -5.74
CA ARG A 81 -1.35 -21.26 -6.47
C ARG A 81 -0.06 -21.02 -5.74
N GLN A 82 0.97 -20.66 -6.48
CA GLN A 82 2.28 -20.38 -5.95
C GLN A 82 2.57 -18.90 -6.10
N LEU A 83 2.97 -18.24 -5.00
CA LEU A 83 3.27 -16.82 -4.99
C LEU A 83 4.60 -16.57 -4.29
N GLN A 84 5.47 -15.81 -4.94
CA GLN A 84 6.71 -15.35 -4.34
C GLN A 84 6.42 -14.09 -3.53
N ILE A 85 6.28 -14.26 -2.22
CA ILE A 85 6.06 -13.14 -1.27
C ILE A 85 7.35 -12.68 -0.58
N ARG A 86 8.49 -13.31 -0.89
CA ARG A 86 9.81 -13.07 -0.27
C ARG A 86 10.91 -12.92 -1.32
N SER A 87 12.14 -12.65 -0.86
CA SER A 87 13.33 -12.56 -1.70
C SER A 87 13.49 -13.79 -2.60
N ALA A 88 14.15 -13.60 -3.75
CA ALA A 88 14.33 -14.63 -4.76
C ALA A 88 15.12 -15.86 -4.30
N ASP A 89 15.85 -15.75 -3.18
CA ASP A 89 16.63 -16.83 -2.59
C ASP A 89 15.78 -17.86 -1.80
N GLU A 90 14.50 -17.56 -1.53
CA GLU A 90 13.60 -18.47 -0.81
C GLU A 90 12.62 -19.17 -1.79
N PRO A 91 12.23 -20.43 -1.52
CA PRO A 91 11.25 -21.13 -2.35
C PRO A 91 9.90 -20.42 -2.34
N MET A 92 9.15 -20.57 -3.44
CA MET A 92 7.81 -20.01 -3.58
C MET A 92 6.85 -20.55 -2.51
N THR A 93 6.02 -19.68 -1.94
CA THR A 93 4.98 -20.10 -0.99
C THR A 93 3.76 -20.62 -1.75
N THR A 94 3.28 -21.81 -1.38
CA THR A 94 2.08 -22.41 -1.99
C THR A 94 0.85 -22.08 -1.14
N PHE A 95 -0.19 -21.56 -1.76
CA PHE A 95 -1.48 -21.28 -1.14
C PHE A 95 -2.53 -22.24 -1.67
N TYR A 96 -3.27 -22.87 -0.75
CA TYR A 96 -4.37 -23.76 -1.06
C TYR A 96 -5.70 -23.16 -0.64
N LYS A 97 -6.76 -23.51 -1.37
CA LYS A 97 -8.15 -23.24 -1.02
C LYS A 97 -9.00 -24.46 -1.26
N CYS A 98 -9.72 -24.92 -0.23
CA CYS A 98 -10.63 -26.06 -0.36
C CYS A 98 -11.74 -25.76 -1.38
N CYS A 99 -12.06 -26.73 -2.24
CA CYS A 99 -13.15 -26.60 -3.20
C CYS A 99 -14.54 -26.57 -2.55
N ASP A 100 -14.69 -27.15 -1.36
CA ASP A 100 -15.97 -27.36 -0.69
C ASP A 100 -16.22 -26.31 0.41
N CYS A 101 -15.35 -26.25 1.42
CA CYS A 101 -15.53 -25.35 2.57
C CYS A 101 -14.90 -23.96 2.41
N GLY A 102 -14.15 -23.72 1.33
CA GLY A 102 -13.49 -22.44 1.06
C GLY A 102 -12.36 -22.06 2.04
N HIS A 103 -11.96 -22.97 2.95
CA HIS A 103 -10.85 -22.75 3.86
C HIS A 103 -9.54 -22.56 3.08
N GLN A 104 -8.76 -21.55 3.44
CA GLN A 104 -7.48 -21.25 2.83
C GLN A 104 -6.35 -21.57 3.81
N TRP A 105 -5.32 -22.26 3.33
CA TRP A 105 -4.11 -22.54 4.09
C TRP A 105 -2.88 -22.36 3.21
N ARG A 106 -1.70 -22.26 3.85
CA ARG A 106 -0.41 -22.07 3.18
C ARG A 106 0.53 -23.20 3.55
N GLU A 107 1.34 -23.61 2.58
CA GLU A 107 2.41 -24.59 2.72
C GLU A 107 3.70 -23.96 2.19
N ASN A 108 4.78 -24.18 2.92
CA ASN A 108 6.11 -23.61 2.65
C ASN A 108 7.14 -24.72 2.63
#